data_AF-A0A969L7N9-F1
#
_entry.id   AF-A0A969L7N9-F1
#
_cell.length_a   1.000
_cell.length_b   1.000
_cell.length_c   1.000
_cell.angle_alpha   90.00
_cell.angle_beta   90.00
_cell.angle_gamma   90.00
#
_symmetry.space_group_name_H-M   'P 1'
#
loop_
_entity.id
_entity.type
_entity.pdbx_description
1 polymer ?
#
loop_
_entity_poly.entity_id
_entity_poly.type
_entity_poly.pdbx_seq_one_letter_code
_entity_poly.pdbx_strand_id
1 'polypeptide(L)'
;PGIQVMKQIIPNLFVLFRPRDIVSGDFYWFAQKDGKTIIAAVDCTGHGVPGAFMSMVGDANLSQIVNAHGVTSPDMILNRLHIRIRQSLKQEHTQNRDGMDMTICTIDWAAGVVEFAGAKNPLVYIQNGEIHQIKGSRLPIWRRTKKKPQRIFEKHLIALRGLQPSICFPMASPTSLADPTTNAI
;
A
#
# COMPACT_ATOMS: atom_id res chain seq x y z
N PRO A 1 6.33 12.06 -2.14
CA PRO A 1 7.30 12.78 -1.27
C PRO A 1 8.65 12.08 -1.26
N GLY A 2 9.76 12.80 -1.08
CA GLY A 2 11.08 12.17 -0.95
C GLY A 2 11.19 11.32 0.31
N ILE A 3 11.91 10.21 0.24
CA ILE A 3 12.12 9.28 1.37
C ILE A 3 12.72 10.01 2.59
N GLN A 4 13.50 11.08 2.39
CA GLN A 4 14.07 11.85 3.49
C GLN A 4 13.00 12.46 4.40
N VAL A 5 11.91 12.99 3.84
CA VAL A 5 10.81 13.57 4.61
C VAL A 5 10.10 12.50 5.42
N MET A 6 9.93 11.30 4.86
CA MET A 6 9.31 10.18 5.57
C MET A 6 10.18 9.69 6.73
N LYS A 7 11.51 9.65 6.56
CA LYS A 7 12.46 9.28 7.62
C LYS A 7 12.52 10.29 8.77
N GLN A 8 12.25 11.56 8.53
CA GLN A 8 12.14 12.55 9.61
C GLN A 8 10.92 12.28 10.52
N ILE A 9 9.87 11.70 9.95
CA ILE A 9 8.60 11.46 10.63
C ILE A 9 8.57 10.07 11.27
N ILE A 10 9.21 9.08 10.62
CA ILE A 10 9.40 7.73 11.14
C ILE A 10 10.88 7.39 10.97
N PRO A 11 11.72 7.60 12.00
CA PRO A 11 13.17 7.39 11.92
C PRO A 11 13.56 5.96 11.50
N ASN A 12 12.75 4.97 11.92
CA ASN A 12 12.97 3.56 11.64
C ASN A 12 12.14 3.04 10.45
N LEU A 13 11.62 3.93 9.60
CA LEU A 13 10.95 3.52 8.37
C LEU A 13 11.98 3.04 7.37
N PHE A 14 11.84 1.78 6.97
CA PHE A 14 12.54 1.27 5.82
C PHE A 14 11.55 0.80 4.75
N VAL A 15 11.89 1.14 3.53
CA VAL A 15 11.08 0.93 2.35
C VAL A 15 11.90 0.08 1.40
N LEU A 16 11.51 -1.19 1.23
CA LEU A 16 12.21 -2.11 0.33
C LEU A 16 11.63 -1.97 -1.09
N PHE A 17 12.20 -1.08 -1.90
CA PHE A 17 11.82 -0.89 -3.30
C PHE A 17 12.83 -1.56 -4.23
N ARG A 18 12.39 -2.57 -4.98
CA ARG A 18 13.21 -3.22 -6.02
C ARG A 18 12.43 -3.26 -7.34
N PRO A 19 12.39 -2.15 -8.10
CA PRO A 19 11.67 -2.11 -9.36
C PRO A 19 12.34 -3.03 -10.38
N ARG A 20 11.52 -3.80 -11.12
CA ARG A 20 12.02 -4.70 -12.17
C ARG A 20 12.43 -3.96 -13.45
N ASP A 21 11.78 -2.84 -13.76
CA ASP A 21 11.94 -2.06 -15.00
C ASP A 21 12.14 -0.57 -14.72
N ILE A 22 12.73 0.17 -15.68
CA ILE A 22 12.99 1.63 -15.60
C ILE A 22 11.70 2.44 -15.38
N VAL A 23 10.57 1.95 -15.90
CA VAL A 23 9.24 2.52 -15.69
C VAL A 23 8.39 1.47 -14.99
N SER A 24 8.38 1.54 -13.66
CA SER A 24 7.53 0.69 -12.83
C SER A 24 6.15 1.32 -12.62
N GLY A 25 5.11 0.48 -12.57
CA GLY A 25 3.80 0.86 -12.04
C GLY A 25 3.76 0.95 -10.52
N ASP A 26 4.84 0.56 -9.84
CA ASP A 26 4.90 0.50 -8.39
C ASP A 26 5.31 1.84 -7.81
N PHE A 27 4.63 2.27 -6.75
CA PHE A 27 4.92 3.56 -6.14
C PHE A 27 4.65 3.57 -4.62
N TYR A 28 5.27 4.53 -3.96
CA TYR A 28 4.96 4.87 -2.57
C TYR A 28 4.06 6.07 -2.51
N TRP A 29 3.14 6.02 -1.56
CA TRP A 29 2.26 7.12 -1.28
C TRP A 29 2.38 7.53 0.18
N PHE A 30 2.30 8.83 0.43
CA PHE A 30 2.46 9.39 1.75
C PHE A 30 1.60 10.65 1.89
N ALA A 31 0.91 10.78 3.02
CA ALA A 31 0.28 12.02 3.42
C ALA A 31 0.25 12.15 4.94
N GLN A 32 0.07 13.39 5.40
CA GLN A 32 -0.35 13.68 6.76
C GLN A 32 -1.74 14.28 6.72
N LYS A 33 -2.64 13.75 7.56
CA LYS A 33 -4.02 14.23 7.68
C LYS A 33 -4.49 14.03 9.10
N ASP A 34 -5.07 15.08 9.70
CA ASP A 34 -5.67 15.05 11.03
C ASP A 34 -4.73 14.51 12.13
N GLY A 35 -3.46 14.92 12.09
CA GLY A 35 -2.43 14.48 13.03
C GLY A 35 -1.92 13.04 12.81
N LYS A 36 -2.44 12.35 11.80
CA LYS A 36 -2.04 10.98 11.44
C LYS A 36 -1.11 10.99 10.23
N THR A 37 -0.15 10.07 10.24
CA THR A 37 0.73 9.81 9.10
C THR A 37 0.19 8.60 8.34
N ILE A 38 -0.14 8.75 7.07
CA ILE A 38 -0.59 7.65 6.20
C ILE A 38 0.52 7.31 5.21
N ILE A 39 0.83 6.03 5.10
CA ILE A 39 1.85 5.51 4.18
C ILE A 39 1.26 4.31 3.44
N ALA A 40 1.46 4.28 2.12
CA ALA A 40 1.10 3.14 1.31
C ALA A 40 2.26 2.72 0.41
N ALA A 41 2.29 1.41 0.18
CA ALA A 41 3.16 0.70 -0.73
C ALA A 41 2.24 0.03 -1.75
N VAL A 42 2.37 0.39 -3.04
CA VAL A 42 1.46 0.00 -4.11
C VAL A 42 2.21 -0.72 -5.23
N ASP A 43 1.82 -1.96 -5.52
CA ASP A 43 2.29 -2.76 -6.65
C ASP A 43 1.18 -2.79 -7.70
N CYS A 44 1.39 -2.13 -8.84
CA CYS A 44 0.38 -2.04 -9.88
C CYS A 44 0.60 -3.09 -10.97
N THR A 45 -0.47 -3.65 -11.51
CA THR A 45 -0.35 -4.53 -12.68
C THR A 45 0.05 -3.75 -13.92
N GLY A 46 0.92 -4.34 -14.73
CA GLY A 46 1.42 -3.76 -15.98
C GLY A 46 2.82 -3.17 -15.79
N HIS A 47 3.56 -3.03 -16.88
CA HIS A 47 4.91 -2.45 -16.90
C HIS A 47 5.04 -1.45 -18.05
N GLY A 48 5.97 -0.51 -17.97
CA GLY A 48 6.11 0.54 -18.97
C GLY A 48 4.95 1.55 -18.90
N VAL A 49 4.49 2.03 -20.06
CA VAL A 49 3.47 3.09 -20.16
C VAL A 49 2.14 2.72 -19.48
N PRO A 50 1.58 1.51 -19.63
CA PRO A 50 0.37 1.11 -18.90
C PRO A 50 0.54 1.10 -17.37
N GLY A 51 1.72 0.66 -16.88
CA GLY A 51 2.04 0.69 -15.45
C GLY A 51 2.14 2.11 -14.91
N ALA A 52 2.79 3.02 -15.64
CA ALA A 52 2.88 4.43 -15.29
C ALA A 52 1.52 5.14 -15.28
N PHE A 53 0.60 4.74 -16.16
CA PHE A 53 -0.77 5.24 -16.14
C PHE A 53 -1.52 4.75 -14.90
N MET A 54 -1.37 3.46 -14.55
CA MET A 54 -1.98 2.88 -13.35
C MET A 54 -1.49 3.53 -12.07
N SER A 55 -0.19 3.83 -11.96
CA SER A 55 0.36 4.52 -10.80
C SER A 55 -0.18 5.94 -10.65
N MET A 56 -0.27 6.69 -11.75
CA MET A 56 -0.88 8.03 -11.74
C MET A 56 -2.36 8.01 -11.33
N VAL A 57 -3.13 7.04 -11.83
CA VAL A 57 -4.54 6.88 -11.43
C VAL A 57 -4.65 6.47 -9.95
N GLY A 58 -3.77 5.60 -9.47
CA GLY A 58 -3.69 5.20 -8.07
C GLY A 58 -3.37 6.38 -7.14
N ASP A 59 -2.32 7.13 -7.45
CA ASP A 59 -1.88 8.31 -6.70
C ASP A 59 -2.98 9.38 -6.63
N ALA A 60 -3.58 9.74 -7.77
CA ALA A 60 -4.63 10.74 -7.83
C ALA A 60 -5.84 10.35 -6.96
N ASN A 61 -6.23 9.07 -6.99
CA ASN A 61 -7.35 8.59 -6.19
C ASN A 61 -7.02 8.52 -4.69
N LEU A 62 -5.82 8.09 -4.30
CA LEU A 62 -5.38 8.13 -2.90
C LEU A 62 -5.38 9.57 -2.37
N SER A 63 -4.81 10.50 -3.14
CA SER A 63 -4.79 11.92 -2.81
C SER A 63 -6.20 12.49 -2.64
N GLN A 64 -7.13 12.16 -3.53
CA GLN A 64 -8.51 12.62 -3.38
C GLN A 64 -9.22 11.99 -2.17
N ILE A 65 -9.05 10.69 -1.94
CA ILE A 65 -9.68 9.97 -0.81
C ILE A 65 -9.19 10.52 0.53
N VAL A 66 -7.88 10.72 0.68
CA VAL A 66 -7.29 11.12 1.96
C VAL A 66 -7.29 12.63 2.13
N ASN A 67 -6.72 13.37 1.18
CA ASN A 67 -6.49 14.81 1.37
C ASN A 67 -7.79 15.61 1.20
N ALA A 68 -8.56 15.31 0.15
CA ALA A 68 -9.80 16.04 -0.16
C ALA A 68 -10.99 15.54 0.66
N HIS A 69 -11.16 14.21 0.84
CA HIS A 69 -12.32 13.65 1.56
C HIS A 69 -12.04 13.32 3.04
N GLY A 70 -10.81 13.49 3.52
CA GLY A 70 -10.46 13.30 4.93
C GLY A 70 -10.53 11.86 5.42
N VAL A 71 -10.45 10.86 4.54
CA VAL A 71 -10.49 9.46 4.97
C VAL A 71 -9.11 9.02 5.41
N THR A 72 -8.98 8.65 6.69
CA THR A 72 -7.70 8.18 7.23
C THR A 72 -7.69 6.69 7.57
N SER A 73 -8.85 6.03 7.72
CA SER A 73 -8.90 4.60 8.09
C SER A 73 -8.45 3.73 6.90
N PRO A 74 -7.44 2.84 7.06
CA PRO A 74 -6.81 2.14 5.93
C PRO A 74 -7.77 1.22 5.17
N ASP A 75 -8.66 0.51 5.86
CA ASP A 75 -9.73 -0.31 5.28
C ASP A 75 -10.70 0.50 4.42
N MET A 76 -11.11 1.69 4.91
CA MET A 76 -12.00 2.58 4.18
C MET A 76 -11.32 3.16 2.95
N ILE A 77 -10.03 3.48 3.04
CA ILE A 77 -9.24 3.93 1.90
C ILE A 77 -9.22 2.85 0.82
N LEU A 78 -8.88 1.61 1.16
CA LEU A 78 -8.84 0.48 0.21
C LEU A 78 -10.21 0.23 -0.43
N ASN A 79 -11.29 0.28 0.35
CA ASN A 79 -12.66 0.10 -0.16
C ASN A 79 -13.05 1.20 -1.15
N ARG A 80 -12.78 2.47 -0.83
CA ARG A 80 -13.07 3.60 -1.74
C ARG A 80 -12.20 3.56 -2.99
N LEU A 81 -10.93 3.20 -2.84
CA LEU A 81 -10.00 3.07 -3.95
C LEU A 81 -10.45 1.95 -4.91
N HIS A 82 -10.88 0.81 -4.39
CA HIS A 82 -11.43 -0.28 -5.18
C HIS A 82 -12.60 0.17 -6.09
N ILE A 83 -13.53 0.96 -5.55
CA ILE A 83 -14.67 1.49 -6.32
C ILE A 83 -14.20 2.48 -7.39
N ARG A 84 -13.29 3.38 -7.03
CA ARG A 84 -12.80 4.46 -7.90
C ARG A 84 -11.92 3.98 -9.05
N ILE A 85 -11.06 2.99 -8.81
CA ILE A 85 -10.23 2.39 -9.86
C ILE A 85 -11.12 1.71 -10.91
N ARG A 86 -12.16 0.98 -10.47
CA ARG A 86 -13.15 0.38 -11.37
C ARG A 86 -13.82 1.42 -12.28
N GLN A 87 -14.19 2.57 -11.72
CA GLN A 87 -14.81 3.67 -12.46
C GLN A 87 -13.82 4.35 -13.43
N SER A 88 -12.61 4.66 -12.95
CA SER A 88 -11.57 5.37 -13.72
C SER A 88 -11.14 4.59 -14.96
N LEU A 89 -11.08 3.27 -14.85
CA LEU A 89 -10.64 2.39 -15.94
C LEU A 89 -11.79 1.93 -16.85
N LYS A 90 -13.03 2.41 -16.64
CA LYS A 90 -14.25 2.08 -17.41
C LYS A 90 -14.40 0.58 -17.69
N GLN A 91 -14.00 -0.28 -16.75
CA GLN A 91 -13.81 -1.71 -17.00
C GLN A 91 -15.09 -2.52 -17.11
N GLU A 92 -16.25 -1.88 -16.94
CA GLU A 92 -17.53 -2.47 -17.31
C GLU A 92 -17.71 -2.57 -18.83
N HIS A 93 -16.93 -1.80 -19.58
CA HIS A 93 -17.01 -1.72 -21.05
C HIS A 93 -15.70 -2.12 -21.73
N THR A 94 -14.64 -2.43 -20.98
CA THR A 94 -13.34 -2.85 -21.52
C THR A 94 -12.96 -4.24 -21.02
N GLN A 95 -12.09 -4.95 -21.76
CA GLN A 95 -11.50 -6.23 -21.33
C GLN A 95 -10.31 -6.05 -20.38
N ASN A 96 -10.14 -4.84 -19.81
CA ASN A 96 -9.03 -4.53 -18.93
C ASN A 96 -9.14 -5.39 -17.65
N ARG A 97 -8.01 -5.96 -17.20
CA ARG A 97 -7.89 -6.78 -15.99
C ARG A 97 -6.92 -6.18 -14.97
N ASP A 98 -6.47 -4.96 -15.24
CA ASP A 98 -5.50 -4.24 -14.43
C ASP A 98 -6.09 -3.88 -13.07
N GLY A 99 -5.21 -3.90 -12.08
CA GLY A 99 -5.47 -3.68 -10.67
C GLY A 99 -4.20 -3.32 -9.93
N MET A 100 -4.27 -3.37 -8.60
CA MET A 100 -3.11 -3.14 -7.75
C MET A 100 -3.18 -3.99 -6.48
N ASP A 101 -2.02 -4.45 -6.04
CA ASP A 101 -1.78 -4.95 -4.71
C ASP A 101 -1.26 -3.79 -3.85
N MET A 102 -1.63 -3.74 -2.57
CA MET A 102 -1.33 -2.58 -1.73
C MET A 102 -1.20 -2.98 -0.26
N THR A 103 -0.25 -2.36 0.43
CA THR A 103 -0.15 -2.32 1.89
C THR A 103 -0.32 -0.86 2.30
N ILE A 104 -1.25 -0.55 3.20
CA ILE A 104 -1.46 0.81 3.71
C ILE A 104 -1.51 0.81 5.23
N CYS A 105 -0.80 1.77 5.83
CA CYS A 105 -0.77 2.00 7.26
C CYS A 105 -1.14 3.44 7.57
N THR A 106 -1.92 3.62 8.63
CA THR A 106 -2.23 4.92 9.23
C THR A 106 -1.68 4.90 10.65
N ILE A 107 -0.75 5.82 10.92
CA ILE A 107 -0.03 5.93 12.18
C ILE A 107 -0.59 7.12 12.94
N ASP A 108 -1.14 6.83 14.11
CA ASP A 108 -1.60 7.82 15.07
C ASP A 108 -0.57 7.90 16.21
N TRP A 109 0.27 8.94 16.15
CA TRP A 109 1.33 9.16 17.13
C TRP A 109 0.80 9.56 18.50
N ALA A 110 -0.32 10.28 18.53
CA ALA A 110 -0.93 10.73 19.78
C ALA A 110 -1.57 9.55 20.52
N ALA A 111 -2.25 8.66 19.79
CA ALA A 111 -2.81 7.45 20.35
C ALA A 111 -1.78 6.33 20.56
N GLY A 112 -0.61 6.41 19.91
CA GLY A 112 0.39 5.36 19.95
C GLY A 112 -0.07 4.08 19.22
N VAL A 113 -0.77 4.21 18.08
CA VAL A 113 -1.36 3.07 17.36
C VAL A 113 -1.03 3.16 15.86
N VAL A 114 -0.77 2.00 15.26
CA VAL A 114 -0.73 1.81 13.81
C VAL A 114 -1.94 1.01 13.39
N GLU A 115 -2.74 1.59 12.50
CA GLU A 115 -3.80 0.90 11.79
C GLU A 115 -3.24 0.37 10.47
N PHE A 116 -3.52 -0.89 10.13
CA PHE A 116 -3.07 -1.52 8.89
C PHE A 116 -4.24 -2.13 8.14
N ALA A 117 -4.23 -2.02 6.81
CA ALA A 117 -5.01 -2.87 5.93
C ALA A 117 -4.20 -3.19 4.67
N GLY A 118 -4.42 -4.38 4.09
CA GLY A 118 -3.70 -4.84 2.91
C GLY A 118 -4.60 -5.48 1.87
N ALA A 119 -4.23 -5.33 0.61
CA ALA A 119 -4.77 -6.00 -0.56
C ALA A 119 -3.66 -6.85 -1.18
N LYS A 120 -3.70 -8.17 -0.92
CA LYS A 120 -2.70 -9.21 -1.26
C LYS A 120 -1.31 -9.06 -0.65
N ASN A 121 -0.91 -7.85 -0.28
CA ASN A 121 0.38 -7.62 0.37
C ASN A 121 0.23 -7.64 1.91
N PRO A 122 1.14 -8.34 2.61
CA PRO A 122 1.19 -8.34 4.07
C PRO A 122 1.92 -7.08 4.59
N LEU A 123 1.72 -6.80 5.87
CA LEU A 123 2.59 -5.93 6.65
C LEU A 123 3.61 -6.80 7.41
N VAL A 124 4.87 -6.39 7.39
CA VAL A 124 5.92 -6.97 8.24
C VAL A 124 6.43 -5.89 9.17
N TYR A 125 6.53 -6.16 10.46
CA TYR A 125 7.08 -5.21 11.42
C TYR A 125 7.89 -5.93 12.49
N ILE A 126 8.87 -5.22 13.05
CA ILE A 126 9.72 -5.73 14.13
C ILE A 126 9.37 -4.99 15.40
N GLN A 127 9.06 -5.75 16.45
CA GLN A 127 8.77 -5.21 17.78
C GLN A 127 9.43 -6.12 18.82
N ASN A 128 10.11 -5.52 19.81
CA ASN A 128 10.80 -6.26 20.87
C ASN A 128 11.81 -7.34 20.37
N GLY A 129 12.43 -7.11 19.21
CA GLY A 129 13.35 -8.08 18.60
C GLY A 129 12.67 -9.23 17.86
N GLU A 130 11.33 -9.28 17.82
CA GLU A 130 10.56 -10.30 17.10
C GLU A 130 10.01 -9.76 15.78
N ILE A 131 10.01 -10.62 14.75
CA ILE A 131 9.41 -10.31 13.45
C ILE A 131 7.94 -10.75 13.49
N HIS A 132 7.05 -9.81 13.22
CA HIS A 132 5.62 -10.04 13.09
C HIS A 132 5.17 -9.83 11.65
N GLN A 133 4.22 -10.64 11.21
CA GLN A 133 3.61 -10.52 9.89
C GLN A 133 2.08 -10.54 10.01
N ILE A 134 1.42 -9.52 9.47
CA ILE A 134 -0.03 -9.45 9.36
C ILE A 134 -0.41 -9.59 7.90
N LYS A 135 -1.22 -10.61 7.59
CA LYS A 135 -1.66 -10.86 6.21
C LYS A 135 -2.73 -9.85 5.81
N GLY A 136 -2.59 -9.29 4.62
CA GLY A 136 -3.66 -8.54 3.99
C GLY A 136 -4.77 -9.44 3.44
N SER A 137 -5.81 -8.82 2.90
CA SER A 137 -6.88 -9.51 2.18
C SER A 137 -6.31 -10.33 1.02
N ARG A 138 -6.89 -11.50 0.74
CA ARG A 138 -6.50 -12.32 -0.42
C ARG A 138 -6.90 -11.69 -1.76
N LEU A 139 -7.69 -10.61 -1.72
CA LEU A 139 -8.20 -9.94 -2.91
C LEU A 139 -7.35 -8.69 -3.22
N PRO A 140 -7.04 -8.44 -4.51
CA PRO A 140 -6.38 -7.21 -4.93
C PRO A 140 -7.36 -6.05 -4.88
N ILE A 141 -6.84 -4.82 -4.94
CA ILE A 141 -7.64 -3.67 -5.32
C ILE A 141 -7.97 -3.81 -6.79
N TRP A 142 -9.22 -4.24 -6.99
CA TRP A 142 -9.86 -4.40 -8.29
C TRP A 142 -9.12 -5.35 -9.25
N ARG A 143 -9.74 -6.51 -9.49
CA ARG A 143 -9.35 -7.47 -10.53
C ARG A 143 -10.59 -8.23 -10.90
N ARG A 144 -10.91 -8.36 -12.19
CA ARG A 144 -12.14 -9.02 -12.63
C ARG A 144 -12.18 -10.48 -12.14
N THR A 145 -13.12 -10.80 -11.26
CA THR A 145 -13.34 -12.16 -10.72
C THR A 145 -14.68 -12.71 -11.20
N LYS A 146 -14.75 -14.02 -11.48
CA LYS A 146 -16.01 -14.69 -11.92
C LYS A 146 -17.11 -14.64 -10.85
N LYS A 147 -16.73 -14.62 -9.57
CA LYS A 147 -17.62 -14.41 -8.41
C LYS A 147 -17.52 -12.94 -7.98
N LYS A 148 -18.63 -12.35 -7.51
CA LYS A 148 -18.70 -11.03 -6.87
C LYS A 148 -18.72 -11.17 -5.32
N PRO A 149 -17.67 -11.69 -4.65
CA PRO A 149 -17.67 -11.68 -3.20
C PRO A 149 -17.69 -10.23 -2.71
N GLN A 150 -18.33 -9.97 -1.57
CA GLN A 150 -18.10 -8.71 -0.87
C GLN A 150 -16.61 -8.60 -0.58
N ARG A 151 -15.97 -7.56 -1.10
CA ARG A 151 -14.56 -7.28 -0.82
C ARG A 151 -14.52 -6.49 0.47
N ILE A 152 -14.10 -7.14 1.53
CA ILE A 152 -13.86 -6.50 2.83
C ILE A 152 -12.33 -6.51 3.00
N PHE A 153 -11.77 -5.32 3.15
CA PHE A 153 -10.40 -5.15 3.62
C PHE A 153 -10.46 -5.01 5.13
N GLU A 154 -9.89 -5.98 5.84
CA GLU A 154 -9.88 -5.97 7.30
C GLU A 154 -8.87 -4.94 7.81
N LYS A 155 -9.26 -4.20 8.84
CA LYS A 155 -8.36 -3.31 9.57
C LYS A 155 -7.77 -4.05 10.76
N HIS A 156 -6.45 -3.98 10.87
CA HIS A 156 -5.70 -4.48 12.01
C HIS A 156 -5.14 -3.30 12.83
N LEU A 157 -5.13 -3.43 14.15
CA LEU A 157 -4.60 -2.43 15.07
C LEU A 157 -3.34 -2.96 15.75
N ILE A 158 -2.28 -2.16 15.78
CA ILE A 158 -0.98 -2.51 16.35
C ILE A 158 -0.58 -1.41 17.31
N ALA A 159 -0.31 -1.77 18.57
CA ALA A 159 0.08 -0.80 19.59
C ALA A 159 1.59 -0.49 19.53
N LEU A 160 1.93 0.80 19.54
CA LEU A 160 3.30 1.31 19.65
C LEU A 160 3.73 1.25 21.13
N ARG A 161 4.06 0.06 21.63
CA ARG A 161 4.48 -0.14 23.03
C ARG A 161 5.90 0.39 23.27
N GLY A 162 6.06 1.70 23.50
CA GLY A 162 7.26 2.36 24.07
C GLY A 162 8.56 2.35 23.23
N LEU A 163 8.74 1.36 22.36
CA LEU A 163 9.75 1.30 21.31
C LEU A 163 9.03 1.53 19.98
N GLN A 164 9.52 2.48 19.19
CA GLN A 164 9.00 2.66 17.84
C GLN A 164 9.32 1.41 17.00
N PRO A 165 8.32 0.65 16.52
CA PRO A 165 8.55 -0.54 15.74
C PRO A 165 9.22 -0.17 14.43
N SER A 166 10.15 -1.02 13.99
CA SER A 166 10.69 -0.91 12.64
C SER A 166 9.66 -1.50 11.69
N ILE A 167 8.98 -0.66 10.93
CA ILE A 167 7.94 -1.06 9.99
C ILE A 167 8.59 -1.30 8.62
N CYS A 168 8.35 -2.48 8.06
CA CYS A 168 8.84 -2.87 6.75
C CYS A 168 7.67 -3.05 5.78
N PHE A 169 7.71 -2.29 4.68
CA PHE A 169 6.75 -2.41 3.60
C PHE A 169 7.37 -3.24 2.46
N PRO A 170 6.97 -4.51 2.28
CA PRO A 170 7.41 -5.27 1.12
C PRO A 170 6.73 -4.71 -0.13
N MET A 171 7.52 -4.17 -1.05
CA MET A 171 7.06 -3.70 -2.37
C MET A 171 7.57 -4.55 -3.52
N ALA A 172 8.23 -5.65 -3.17
CA ALA A 172 8.65 -6.66 -4.09
C ALA A 172 7.48 -7.63 -4.30
N SER A 173 7.01 -7.80 -5.54
CA SER A 173 6.19 -8.96 -5.90
C SER A 173 6.89 -10.24 -5.39
N PRO A 174 6.18 -11.29 -4.94
CA PRO A 174 6.82 -12.53 -4.47
C PRO A 174 7.82 -13.11 -5.48
N THR A 175 7.60 -12.85 -6.76
CA THR A 175 8.48 -13.19 -7.89
C THR A 175 9.87 -12.52 -7.84
N SER A 176 9.97 -11.31 -7.30
CA SER A 176 11.24 -10.57 -7.17
C SER A 176 12.03 -10.90 -5.90
N LEU A 177 11.42 -11.62 -4.94
CA LEU A 177 12.10 -12.13 -3.74
C LEU A 177 12.70 -13.53 -3.96
N ALA A 178 12.36 -14.18 -5.07
CA ALA A 178 12.78 -15.54 -5.40
C ALA A 178 14.05 -15.60 -6.27
N ASP A 179 14.70 -14.47 -6.57
CA ASP A 179 15.98 -14.45 -7.28
C ASP A 179 17.15 -14.36 -6.26
N PRO A 180 17.88 -15.46 -6.03
CA PRO A 180 19.00 -15.49 -5.09
C PRO A 180 20.24 -14.73 -5.60
N THR A 181 20.23 -14.16 -6.81
CA THR A 181 21.40 -13.50 -7.38
C THR A 181 21.52 -12.01 -7.04
N THR A 182 20.51 -11.38 -6.43
CA THR A 182 20.52 -9.92 -6.17
C THR A 182 20.70 -9.58 -4.68
N ASN A 183 21.79 -10.08 -4.10
CA ASN A 183 22.37 -9.56 -2.85
C ASN A 183 23.67 -8.82 -3.20
N ALA A 184 23.56 -7.55 -3.59
CA ALA A 184 24.64 -6.59 -3.43
C ALA A 184 24.11 -5.16 -3.63
N ILE A 185 24.65 -4.27 -2.78
CA ILE A 185 24.58 -2.80 -2.76
C ILE A 185 23.41 -2.21 -1.97
#